data_AF-D7PJ00-F1
#
_entry.id   AF-D7PJ00-F1
#
_cell.length_a   1.000
_cell.length_b   1.000
_cell.length_c   1.000
_cell.angle_alpha   90.00
_cell.angle_beta   90.00
_cell.angle_gamma   90.00
#
_symmetry.space_group_name_H-M   'P 1'
#
loop_
_entity.id
_entity.type
_entity.pdbx_description
1 polymer ?
#
loop_
_entity_poly.entity_id
_entity_poly.type
_entity_poly.pdbx_seq_one_letter_code
_entity_poly.pdbx_strand_id
1 'polypeptide(L)' 'MLKLIGVFTSLFLISIIFLRIPQENVGLASFAAKSNLLGSPRSAQRFLNILTGVGILVYLGIAIQLNLSNL' A
#
# COMPACT_ATOMS: atom_id res chain seq x y z
N MET A 1 -2.38 9.55 -21.46
CA MET A 1 -1.66 8.43 -20.83
C MET A 1 -1.41 8.65 -19.35
N LEU A 2 -0.82 9.78 -18.94
CA LEU A 2 -0.48 10.04 -17.52
C LEU A 2 -1.69 10.03 -16.56
N LYS A 3 -2.88 10.48 -17.00
CA LYS A 3 -4.13 10.37 -16.22
C LYS A 3 -4.49 8.90 -15.91
N LEU A 4 -4.33 8.00 -16.89
CA LEU A 4 -4.60 6.58 -16.72
C LEU A 4 -3.63 5.96 -15.70
N ILE A 5 -2.35 6.32 -15.79
CA ILE A 5 -1.31 5.88 -14.84
C ILE A 5 -1.66 6.37 -13.43
N GLY A 6 -2.10 7.62 -13.27
CA GLY A 6 -2.56 8.15 -11.99
C GLY A 6 -3.72 7.35 -11.39
N VAL A 7 -4.72 6.99 -12.19
CA VAL A 7 -5.85 6.14 -11.75
C VAL A 7 -5.37 4.76 -11.28
N PHE A 8 -4.47 4.11 -12.04
CA PHE A 8 -3.89 2.83 -11.64
C PHE A 8 -3.09 2.92 -10.35
N THR A 9 -2.27 3.97 -10.18
CA THR A 9 -1.52 4.22 -8.95
C THR A 9 -2.46 4.39 -7.75
N SER A 10 -3.57 5.10 -7.91
CA SER A 10 -4.58 5.24 -6.85
C SER A 10 -5.23 3.89 -6.50
N LEU A 11 -5.67 3.11 -7.49
CA LEU A 11 -6.28 1.79 -7.25
C LEU A 11 -5.30 0.81 -6.58
N PHE A 12 -4.04 0.86 -6.97
CA PHE A 12 -2.97 0.07 -6.37
C PHE A 12 -2.74 0.46 -4.90
N LEU A 13 -2.64 1.76 -4.61
CA LEU A 13 -2.50 2.25 -3.24
C LEU A 13 -3.69 1.86 -2.36
N ILE A 14 -4.92 1.98 -2.88
CA ILE A 14 -6.14 1.54 -2.18
C ILE A 14 -6.03 0.05 -1.84
N SER A 15 -5.68 -0.80 -2.82
CA SER A 15 -5.50 -2.24 -2.62
C SER A 15 -4.45 -2.55 -1.54
N ILE A 16 -3.31 -1.84 -1.53
CA ILE A 16 -2.26 -2.02 -0.52
C ILE A 16 -2.75 -1.61 0.87
N ILE A 17 -3.47 -0.49 0.97
CA ILE A 17 -4.00 -0.01 2.25
C ILE A 17 -5.02 -1.01 2.81
N PHE A 18 -5.88 -1.59 1.97
CA PHE A 18 -6.78 -2.67 2.38
C PHE A 18 -6.04 -3.94 2.79
N LEU A 19 -4.96 -4.29 2.10
CA LEU A 19 -4.12 -5.45 2.43
C LEU A 19 -3.33 -5.26 3.73
N ARG A 20 -3.15 -4.03 4.19
CA ARG A 20 -2.48 -3.71 5.45
C ARG A 20 -3.37 -4.13 6.62
N ILE A 21 -3.24 -5.39 7.03
CA ILE A 21 -4.00 -6.01 8.15
C ILE A 21 -3.96 -5.10 9.39
N PRO A 22 -5.12 -4.71 9.96
CA PRO A 22 -5.15 -3.89 11.17
C PRO A 22 -4.52 -4.66 12.35
N GLN A 23 -3.76 -3.93 13.17
CA GLN A 23 -3.14 -4.46 14.38
C GLN A 23 -4.18 -4.61 15.50
N GLU A 24 -5.22 -5.40 15.29
CA GLU A 24 -6.16 -5.69 16.38
C GLU A 24 -5.54 -6.72 17.31
N ASN A 25 -4.98 -6.23 18.42
CA ASN A 25 -4.70 -6.92 19.68
C ASN A 25 -4.33 -8.41 19.54
N VAL A 26 -3.04 -8.63 19.28
CA VAL A 26 -2.34 -9.91 19.36
C VAL A 26 -2.43 -10.53 20.77
N GLY A 27 -3.56 -11.18 21.06
CA GLY A 27 -3.72 -12.21 22.09
C GLY A 27 -3.72 -13.61 21.48
N LEU A 28 -4.29 -14.59 22.19
CA LEU A 28 -4.34 -16.03 21.88
C LEU A 28 -4.73 -16.39 20.42
N ALA A 29 -5.44 -15.51 19.70
CA ALA A 29 -5.78 -15.67 18.29
C ALA A 29 -4.56 -15.59 17.34
N SER A 30 -3.48 -14.89 17.73
CA SER A 30 -2.24 -14.80 16.92
C SER A 30 -1.46 -16.12 16.85
N PHE A 31 -1.71 -17.06 17.76
CA PHE A 31 -1.07 -18.38 17.76
C PHE A 31 -1.76 -19.39 16.83
N ALA A 32 -3.06 -19.22 16.59
CA ALA A 32 -3.84 -20.11 15.72
C ALA A 32 -3.73 -19.76 14.22
N ALA A 33 -3.45 -18.50 13.89
CA ALA A 33 -3.38 -18.01 12.52
C ALA A 33 -1.97 -18.12 11.91
N LYS A 34 -1.41 -19.33 11.82
CA LYS A 34 -0.11 -19.57 11.14
C LYS A 34 -0.29 -19.71 9.62
N SER A 35 -0.97 -18.76 8.98
CA SER A 35 -1.00 -18.67 7.50
C SER A 35 0.13 -17.75 7.04
N ASN A 36 1.29 -18.34 6.75
CA ASN A 36 2.48 -17.63 6.24
C ASN A 36 2.37 -17.26 4.74
N LEU A 37 1.19 -16.84 4.27
CA LEU A 37 0.96 -16.58 2.84
C LEU A 37 1.86 -15.45 2.27
N LEU A 38 2.27 -14.50 3.12
CA LEU A 38 3.15 -13.37 2.78
C LEU A 38 4.48 -13.38 3.58
N GLY A 39 4.85 -14.52 4.16
CA GLY A 39 6.00 -14.62 5.07
C GLY A 39 5.66 -14.21 6.51
N SER A 40 6.67 -13.81 7.30
CA SER A 40 6.41 -13.46 8.70
C SER A 40 5.56 -12.19 8.82
N PRO A 41 4.55 -12.14 9.71
CA PRO A 41 3.65 -10.99 9.84
C PRO A 41 4.37 -9.65 10.02
N ARG A 42 5.47 -9.62 10.78
CA ARG A 42 6.31 -8.42 10.95
C ARG A 42 7.07 -8.00 9.69
N SER A 43 7.54 -8.95 8.89
CA SER A 43 8.29 -8.65 7.66
C SER A 43 7.35 -8.18 6.55
N ALA A 44 6.22 -8.87 6.36
CA ALA A 44 5.20 -8.50 5.40
C ALA A 44 4.69 -7.07 5.66
N GLN A 45 4.47 -6.72 6.93
CA GLN A 45 4.04 -5.37 7.30
C GLN A 45 5.11 -4.32 7.03
N ARG A 46 6.39 -4.60 7.32
CA ARG A 46 7.49 -3.69 6.99
C ARG A 46 7.60 -3.48 5.47
N PHE A 47 7.46 -4.54 4.68
CA PHE A 47 7.43 -4.46 3.23
C PHE A 47 6.26 -3.61 2.72
N LEU A 48 5.04 -3.88 3.19
CA LEU A 48 3.85 -3.11 2.81
C LEU A 48 3.97 -1.63 3.23
N ASN A 49 4.60 -1.33 4.36
CA ASN A 49 4.84 0.05 4.79
C ASN A 49 5.79 0.80 3.85
N ILE A 50 6.92 0.17 3.50
CA ILE A 50 7.89 0.76 2.56
C ILE A 50 7.23 0.93 1.19
N LEU A 51 6.52 -0.10 0.71
CA LEU A 51 5.83 -0.07 -0.57
C LEU A 51 4.75 1.02 -0.62
N THR A 52 3.98 1.19 0.47
CA THR A 52 2.98 2.28 0.58
C THR A 52 3.66 3.64 0.56
N GLY A 53 4.76 3.82 1.32
CA GLY A 53 5.49 5.08 1.36
C GLY A 53 6.05 5.49 -0.01
N VAL A 54 6.67 4.55 -0.72
CA VAL A 54 7.15 4.76 -2.10
C VAL A 54 5.97 5.06 -3.03
N GLY A 55 4.87 4.31 -2.92
CA GLY A 55 3.68 4.52 -3.73
C GLY A 55 3.06 5.91 -3.55
N ILE A 56 3.04 6.45 -2.32
CA ILE A 56 2.56 7.81 -2.04
C ILE A 56 3.45 8.86 -2.70
N LEU A 57 4.78 8.69 -2.66
CA LEU A 57 5.71 9.61 -3.31
C LEU A 57 5.52 9.62 -4.84
N VAL A 58 5.33 8.44 -5.44
CA VAL A 58 5.03 8.31 -6.88
C VAL A 58 3.71 8.97 -7.22
N TYR A 59 2.66 8.73 -6.43
CA TYR A 59 1.36 9.36 -6.62
C TYR A 59 1.46 10.89 -6.58
N LEU A 60 2.20 11.44 -5.62
CA LEU A 60 2.41 12.88 -5.49
C LEU A 60 3.11 13.45 -6.73
N GLY A 61 4.17 12.80 -7.22
CA GLY A 61 4.87 13.22 -8.44
C GLY A 61 3.96 13.22 -9.66
N ILE A 62 3.13 12.18 -9.83
CA ILE A 62 2.15 12.09 -10.92
C ILE A 62 1.10 13.20 -10.80
N ALA A 63 0.60 13.47 -9.59
CA ALA A 63 -0.40 14.50 -9.35
C ALA A 63 0.12 15.90 -9.70
N ILE A 64 1.36 16.22 -9.33
CA ILE A 64 2.01 17.49 -9.67
C ILE A 64 2.18 17.62 -11.18
N GLN A 65 2.72 16.59 -11.85
CA GLN A 65 2.88 16.62 -13.31
C GLN A 65 1.56 16.77 -14.04
N LEU A 66 0.51 16.07 -13.59
CA LEU A 66 -0.83 16.21 -14.15
C LEU A 66 -1.37 17.62 -13.95
N ASN A 67 -1.21 18.21 -12.76
CA ASN A 67 -1.68 19.57 -12.51
C ASN A 67 -0.97 20.60 -13.39
N LEU A 68 0.37 20.54 -13.49
CA LEU A 68 1.17 21.40 -14.38
C LEU A 68 0.81 21.22 -15.86
N SER A 69 0.49 20.00 -16.29
CA SER A 69 0.13 19.73 -17.70
C SER A 69 -1.29 20.15 -18.07
N ASN A 70 -2.15 20.46 -17.08
CA ASN A 70 -3.51 20.96 -17.31
C ASN A 70 -3.60 22.49 -17.05
N LEU A 71 -2.50 23.15 -16.71
CA LEU A 71 -2.37 24.60 -16.62
C LEU A 71 -2.08 25.19 -18.00
#